data_AF-A0A483J777-F1
#
_entry.id   AF-A0A483J777-F1
#
_cell.length_a   1.000
_cell.length_b   1.000
_cell.length_c   1.000
_cell.angle_alpha   90.00
_cell.angle_beta   90.00
_cell.angle_gamma   90.00
#
_symmetry.space_group_name_H-M   'P 1'
#
loop_
_entity.id
_entity.type
_entity.pdbx_description
1 polymer ?
#
loop_
_entity_poly.entity_id
_entity_poly.type
_entity_poly.pdbx_seq_one_letter_code
_entity_poly.pdbx_strand_id
1 'polypeptide(L)' 'MPEIIDQANELAELQREAAIAKCRINHNAVSATHCRDCGEEIPERRRELVAGCQRCVSCASDIELRLKQEGK' A
#
# COMPACT_ATOMS: atom_id res chain seq x y z
N MET A 1 32.90 16.72 -17.05
CA MET A 1 33.09 16.56 -15.59
C MET A 1 32.30 15.33 -15.17
N PRO A 2 32.94 14.16 -15.02
CA PRO A 2 32.29 12.89 -14.69
C PRO A 2 31.70 12.88 -13.27
N GLU A 3 32.22 13.68 -12.34
CA GLU A 3 31.81 13.71 -10.93
C GLU A 3 30.34 14.12 -10.70
N ILE A 4 29.77 14.94 -11.59
CA ILE A 4 28.35 15.35 -11.50
C ILE A 4 27.43 14.20 -11.90
N ILE A 5 27.84 13.40 -12.89
CA ILE A 5 27.06 12.25 -13.36
C ILE A 5 27.12 11.13 -12.32
N ASP A 6 28.28 10.92 -11.72
CA ASP A 6 28.48 9.93 -10.65
C ASP A 6 27.61 10.25 -9.42
N GLN A 7 27.63 11.51 -8.96
CA GLN A 7 26.77 11.98 -7.85
C GLN A 7 25.27 11.90 -8.17
N ALA A 8 24.88 12.24 -9.41
CA ALA A 8 23.48 12.14 -9.81
C ALA A 8 22.98 10.69 -9.83
N ASN A 9 23.85 9.75 -10.22
CA ASN A 9 23.51 8.33 -10.26
C ASN A 9 23.36 7.76 -8.84
N GLU A 10 24.29 8.06 -7.92
CA GLU A 10 24.19 7.66 -6.51
C GLU A 10 22.88 8.16 -5.88
N LEU A 11 22.52 9.43 -6.12
CA LEU A 11 21.28 9.99 -5.60
C LEU A 11 20.03 9.29 -6.19
N ALA A 12 20.06 8.96 -7.47
CA ALA A 12 18.97 8.24 -8.13
C ALA A 12 18.81 6.81 -7.58
N GLU A 13 19.91 6.12 -7.29
CA GLU A 13 19.91 4.80 -6.64
C GLU A 13 19.30 4.87 -5.24
N LEU A 14 19.74 5.81 -4.41
CA LEU A 14 19.17 6.03 -3.08
C LEU A 14 17.67 6.33 -3.12
N GLN A 15 17.23 7.18 -4.05
CA GLN A 15 15.81 7.50 -4.22
C GLN A 15 15.01 6.28 -4.66
N ARG A 16 15.55 5.46 -5.58
CA ARG A 16 14.93 4.22 -6.04
C ARG A 16 14.77 3.22 -4.90
N GLU A 17 15.82 2.99 -4.11
CA GLU A 17 15.78 2.08 -2.97
C GLU A 17 14.78 2.55 -1.90
N ALA A 18 14.75 3.86 -1.61
CA ALA A 18 13.79 4.43 -0.67
C ALA A 18 12.33 4.28 -1.14
N ALA A 19 12.07 4.44 -2.45
CA ALA A 19 10.74 4.21 -3.02
C ALA A 19 10.32 2.74 -2.91
N ILE A 20 11.23 1.81 -3.22
CA ILE A 20 10.98 0.36 -3.07
C ILE A 20 10.72 0.01 -1.60
N ALA A 21 11.52 0.53 -0.67
CA ALA A 21 11.35 0.29 0.76
C ALA A 21 10.00 0.84 1.28
N LYS A 22 9.55 2.00 0.79
CA LYS A 22 8.22 2.56 1.13
C LYS A 22 7.07 1.74 0.57
N CYS A 23 7.23 1.16 -0.61
CA CYS A 23 6.23 0.29 -1.23
C CYS A 23 6.29 -1.16 -0.76
N ARG A 24 7.29 -1.56 0.05
CA ARG A 24 7.32 -2.90 0.63
C ARG A 24 6.15 -3.08 1.57
N ILE A 25 5.20 -3.91 1.14
CA ILE A 25 4.06 -4.33 1.95
C ILE A 25 4.57 -5.27 3.04
N ASN A 26 4.31 -4.91 4.30
CA ASN A 26 4.52 -5.80 5.43
C ASN A 26 3.53 -6.97 5.33
N HIS A 27 3.97 -8.09 4.77
CA HIS A 27 3.14 -9.30 4.61
C HIS A 27 2.73 -9.93 5.93
N ASN A 28 3.38 -9.58 7.05
CA ASN A 28 3.00 -9.99 8.41
C ASN A 28 2.00 -9.03 9.08
N ALA A 29 1.47 -8.03 8.39
CA ALA A 29 0.50 -7.12 8.97
C ALA A 29 -0.78 -7.90 9.33
N VAL A 30 -1.17 -7.83 10.61
CA VAL A 30 -2.38 -8.49 11.11
C VAL A 30 -3.61 -7.84 10.49
N SER A 31 -4.38 -8.64 9.75
CA SER A 31 -5.65 -8.22 9.17
C SER A 31 -6.72 -8.06 10.26
N ALA A 32 -7.57 -7.04 10.15
CA ALA A 32 -8.67 -6.82 11.08
C ALA A 32 -9.72 -7.95 10.94
N THR A 33 -10.37 -8.30 12.05
CA THR A 33 -11.47 -9.28 12.04
C THR A 33 -12.79 -8.66 11.62
N HIS A 34 -12.97 -7.36 11.86
CA HIS A 34 -14.16 -6.59 11.48
C HIS A 34 -13.77 -5.34 10.69
N CYS A 35 -14.64 -4.94 9.77
CA CYS A 35 -14.48 -3.75 8.96
C CYS A 35 -14.54 -2.50 9.85
N ARG A 36 -13.56 -1.59 9.70
CA ARG A 36 -13.55 -0.33 10.45
C ARG A 36 -14.70 0.62 10.10
N ASP A 37 -15.28 0.48 8.90
CA ASP A 37 -16.26 1.41 8.36
C ASP A 37 -17.71 0.97 8.64
N CYS A 38 -18.03 -0.28 8.29
CA CYS A 38 -19.37 -0.85 8.48
C CYS A 38 -19.50 -1.80 9.69
N GLY A 39 -18.39 -2.19 10.34
CA GLY A 39 -18.40 -3.14 11.46
C GLY A 39 -18.61 -4.62 11.09
N GLU A 40 -18.83 -4.92 9.82
CA GLU A 40 -19.11 -6.27 9.32
C GLU A 40 -17.86 -7.16 9.37
N GLU A 41 -18.03 -8.48 9.54
CA GLU A 41 -16.90 -9.41 9.58
C GLU A 41 -16.12 -9.41 8.26
N ILE A 42 -14.79 -9.38 8.35
CA ILE A 42 -13.95 -9.50 7.17
C ILE A 42 -13.77 -10.99 6.88
N PRO A 43 -14.13 -11.48 5.68
CA PRO A 43 -14.01 -12.90 5.36
C PRO A 43 -12.55 -13.36 5.45
N GLU A 44 -12.33 -14.57 5.97
CA GLU A 44 -10.99 -15.13 6.22
C GLU A 44 -10.12 -15.15 4.97
N ARG A 45 -10.69 -15.56 3.82
CA ARG A 45 -9.99 -15.53 2.53
C ARG A 45 -9.35 -14.18 2.23
N ARG A 46 -9.99 -13.08 2.64
CA ARG A 46 -9.45 -11.73 2.41
C ARG A 46 -8.34 -11.39 3.41
N ARG A 47 -8.48 -11.82 4.67
CA ARG A 47 -7.45 -11.66 5.70
C ARG A 47 -6.17 -12.41 5.34
N GLU A 48 -6.29 -13.56 4.67
CA GLU A 48 -5.18 -14.39 4.18
C GLU A 48 -4.52 -13.83 2.92
N LEU A 49 -5.32 -13.39 1.94
CA LEU A 49 -4.82 -12.89 0.66
C LEU A 49 -4.32 -11.43 0.73
N VAL A 50 -4.86 -10.63 1.65
CA VAL A 50 -4.53 -9.21 1.79
C VAL A 50 -4.02 -8.98 3.21
N ALA A 51 -2.70 -9.06 3.37
CA ALA A 51 -2.04 -8.75 4.64
C ALA A 51 -2.38 -7.34 5.12
N GLY A 52 -2.86 -7.21 6.36
CA GLY A 52 -3.22 -5.92 6.95
C GLY A 52 -4.55 -5.34 6.46
N CYS A 53 -5.47 -6.16 5.94
CA CYS A 53 -6.79 -5.68 5.51
C CYS A 53 -7.58 -5.07 6.67
N GLN A 54 -8.01 -3.81 6.58
CA GLN A 54 -8.76 -3.10 7.64
C GLN A 54 -10.26 -2.89 7.33
N ARG A 55 -10.71 -3.25 6.12
CA ARG A 55 -12.07 -2.97 5.63
C ARG A 55 -12.65 -4.17 4.88
N CYS A 56 -13.97 -4.29 4.82
CA CYS A 56 -14.66 -5.31 4.02
C CYS A 56 -14.59 -4.98 2.52
N VAL A 57 -14.99 -5.94 1.68
CA VAL A 57 -14.86 -5.83 0.21
C VAL A 57 -15.61 -4.64 -0.35
N SER A 58 -16.83 -4.44 0.12
CA SER A 58 -17.70 -3.34 -0.30
C SER A 58 -17.09 -1.98 0.04
N CYS A 59 -16.70 -1.76 1.31
CA CYS A 59 -16.12 -0.48 1.74
C CYS A 59 -14.76 -0.19 1.07
N ALA A 60 -13.96 -1.21 0.78
CA ALA A 60 -12.71 -1.03 0.05
C ALA A 60 -12.98 -0.56 -1.40
N SER A 61 -13.89 -1.22 -2.11
CA SER A 61 -14.26 -0.85 -3.48
C SER A 61 -14.83 0.56 -3.56
N ASP A 62 -15.64 0.96 -2.58
CA ASP A 62 -16.20 2.33 -2.51
C ASP A 62 -15.09 3.38 -2.39
N ILE A 63 -14.11 3.15 -1.52
CA ILE A 63 -12.97 4.05 -1.34
C ILE A 63 -12.10 4.09 -2.59
N GLU A 64 -11.81 2.94 -3.20
CA GLU A 64 -11.05 2.88 -4.46
C GLU A 64 -11.77 3.65 -5.57
N LEU A 65 -13.10 3.51 -5.66
CA LEU A 65 -13.92 4.25 -6.61
C LEU A 65 -13.86 5.77 -6.35
N ARG A 66 -13.95 6.20 -5.09
CA ARG A 66 -13.82 7.62 -4.73
C ARG A 66 -12.45 8.17 -5.05
N LEU A 67 -11.38 7.48 -4.67
CA LEU A 67 -10.00 7.88 -4.98
C LEU A 67 -9.78 8.03 -6.49
N LYS A 68 -10.34 7.11 -7.28
CA LYS A 68 -10.28 7.18 -8.74
C LYS A 68 -11.05 8.37 -9.32
N GLN A 69 -12.19 8.73 -8.72
CA GLN A 69 -12.95 9.93 -9.11
C GLN A 69 -12.24 11.22 -8.70
N GLU A 70 -11.53 11.20 -7.58
CA GLU A 70 -10.78 12.34 -7.05
C GLU A 70 -9.40 12.54 -7.70
N GLY A 71 -9.01 11.66 -8.64
CA GLY A 71 -7.87 11.89 -9.54
C GLY A 71 -6.52 12.08 -8.84
N LYS A 72 -6.25 11.25 -7.82
CA LYS A 72 -4.95 11.21 -7.13
C LYS A 72 -4.11 10.00 -7.52
#